data_AF-A0A2R8CQQ6-F1
#
_entry.id   AF-A0A2R8CQQ6-F1
#
_cell.length_a   1.000
_cell.length_b   1.000
_cell.length_c   1.000
_cell.angle_alpha   90.00
_cell.angle_beta   90.00
_cell.angle_gamma   90.00
#
_symmetry.space_group_name_H-M   'P 1'
#
loop_
_entity.id
_entity.type
_entity.pdbx_description
1 polymer ?
#
loop_
_entity_poly.entity_id
_entity_poly.type
_entity_poly.pdbx_seq_one_letter_code
_entity_poly.pdbx_strand_id
1 'polypeptide(L)'
;MNGAVMMPVHIQRLSENHPLRTDPTRSWPYVVTVGYRAKARQIVERRRVYVRATSPELAERDAVMYCRNIACPVRDEAGRLLKPSRALASRPLDKNDAIGGGA
;
A
#
# COMPACT_ATOMS: atom_id res chain seq x y z
N MET A 1 -27.46 -0.86 -8.95
CA MET A 1 -26.22 -0.19 -9.42
C MET A 1 -25.41 0.17 -8.19
N ASN A 2 -24.36 -0.60 -7.87
CA ASN A 2 -23.54 -0.35 -6.69
C ASN A 2 -22.60 0.82 -6.98
N GLY A 3 -22.90 1.98 -6.40
CA GLY A 3 -22.00 3.13 -6.40
C GLY A 3 -20.78 2.80 -5.56
N ALA A 4 -19.67 2.47 -6.22
CA ALA A 4 -18.37 2.48 -5.59
C ALA A 4 -18.06 3.92 -5.18
N VAL A 5 -18.20 4.21 -3.89
CA VAL A 5 -17.69 5.44 -3.30
C VAL A 5 -16.17 5.37 -3.43
N MET A 6 -15.65 5.89 -4.53
CA MET A 6 -14.22 6.12 -4.71
C MET A 6 -13.78 6.99 -3.54
N MET A 7 -12.98 6.42 -2.62
CA MET A 7 -12.28 7.24 -1.65
C MET A 7 -11.37 8.16 -2.47
N PRO A 8 -11.58 9.48 -2.44
CA PRO A 8 -10.77 10.37 -3.24
C PRO A 8 -9.35 10.23 -2.69
N VAL A 9 -8.47 9.63 -3.48
CA VAL A 9 -7.05 9.97 -3.40
C VAL A 9 -7.05 11.48 -3.37
N HIS A 10 -6.48 12.07 -2.32
CA HIS A 10 -6.24 13.51 -2.31
C HIS A 10 -5.14 13.78 -3.36
N ILE A 11 -5.50 13.65 -4.64
CA ILE A 11 -4.69 13.86 -5.83
C ILE A 11 -4.10 15.28 -5.81
N GLN A 12 -4.79 16.20 -5.11
CA GLN A 12 -4.34 17.55 -4.81
C GLN A 12 -3.07 17.62 -3.94
N ARG A 13 -2.73 16.56 -3.18
CA ARG A 13 -1.48 16.46 -2.40
C ARG A 13 -0.29 15.98 -3.25
N LEU A 14 -0.53 15.58 -4.49
CA LEU A 14 0.53 15.22 -5.42
C LEU A 14 1.05 16.47 -6.11
N SER A 15 2.32 16.45 -6.51
CA SER A 15 2.94 17.50 -7.31
C SER A 15 2.07 17.83 -8.52
N GLU A 16 2.03 19.10 -8.94
CA GLU A 16 1.11 19.56 -9.99
C GLU A 16 1.27 18.80 -11.32
N ASN A 17 2.49 18.37 -11.61
CA ASN A 17 2.85 17.60 -12.80
C ASN A 17 2.82 16.08 -12.57
N HIS A 18 2.17 15.61 -11.50
CA HIS A 18 2.09 14.20 -11.19
C HIS A 18 1.20 13.48 -12.21
N PRO A 19 1.64 12.37 -12.84
CA PRO A 19 0.88 11.74 -13.93
C PRO A 19 -0.53 11.30 -13.55
N LEU A 20 -0.78 10.89 -12.31
CA LEU A 20 -2.14 10.61 -11.82
C LEU A 20 -3.07 11.83 -11.73
N ARG A 21 -2.53 13.07 -11.72
CA ARG A 21 -3.34 14.30 -11.83
C ARG A 21 -3.82 14.53 -13.26
N THR A 22 -2.99 14.18 -14.24
CA THR A 22 -3.25 14.42 -15.67
C THR A 22 -3.96 13.24 -16.34
N ASP A 23 -3.63 12.02 -15.93
CA ASP A 23 -4.21 10.77 -16.41
C ASP A 23 -4.36 9.78 -15.23
N PRO A 24 -5.54 9.75 -14.59
CA PRO A 24 -5.80 8.88 -13.45
C PRO A 24 -5.93 7.40 -13.83
N THR A 25 -5.98 7.07 -15.12
CA THR A 25 -6.08 5.67 -15.58
C THR A 25 -4.72 5.00 -15.71
N ARG A 26 -3.63 5.77 -15.66
CA ARG A 26 -2.27 5.28 -15.82
C ARG A 26 -1.78 4.53 -14.58
N SER A 27 -1.15 3.37 -14.80
CA SER A 27 -0.51 2.63 -13.71
C SER A 27 0.71 3.36 -13.17
N TRP A 28 0.71 3.60 -11.85
CA TRP A 28 1.69 4.39 -11.12
C TRP A 28 2.26 3.61 -9.93
N PRO A 29 3.51 3.84 -9.51
CA PRO A 29 4.03 3.26 -8.28
C PRO A 29 3.35 3.80 -7.02
N TYR A 30 3.00 2.90 -6.12
CA TYR A 30 2.45 3.17 -4.79
C TYR A 30 3.36 2.57 -3.72
N VAL A 31 3.42 3.22 -2.57
CA VAL A 31 3.90 2.62 -1.33
C VAL A 31 2.69 2.29 -0.46
N VAL A 32 2.59 1.03 -0.05
CA VAL A 32 1.50 0.51 0.78
C VAL A 32 2.10 -0.06 2.05
N THR A 33 1.55 0.34 3.20
CA THR A 33 1.91 -0.24 4.50
C THR A 33 0.91 -1.34 4.84
N VAL A 34 1.37 -2.59 4.83
CA VAL A 34 0.56 -3.77 5.18
C VAL A 34 0.77 -4.13 6.65
N GLY A 35 -0.33 -4.25 7.39
CA GLY A 35 -0.31 -4.70 8.78
C GLY A 35 -0.39 -6.21 8.90
N TYR A 36 0.38 -6.78 9.83
CA TYR A 36 0.46 -8.20 10.14
C TYR A 36 -0.08 -8.50 11.55
N ARG A 37 -0.70 -9.67 11.73
CA ARG A 37 -1.32 -10.13 12.97
C ARG A 37 -0.95 -11.56 13.32
N ALA A 38 -0.88 -11.89 14.61
CA ALA A 38 -0.60 -13.25 15.06
C ALA A 38 -1.86 -14.15 15.14
N LYS A 39 -2.92 -13.69 15.84
CA LYS A 39 -4.20 -14.41 16.00
C LYS A 39 -5.40 -13.46 16.08
N ALA A 40 -5.31 -12.41 16.89
CA ALA A 40 -6.36 -11.40 17.06
C ALA A 40 -6.43 -10.42 15.88
N ARG A 41 -7.42 -9.51 15.88
CA ARG A 41 -7.52 -8.42 14.87
C ARG A 41 -6.47 -7.31 15.05
N GLN A 42 -5.67 -7.35 16.12
CA GLN A 42 -4.63 -6.36 16.38
C GLN A 42 -3.45 -6.54 15.42
N ILE A 43 -2.97 -5.42 14.89
CA ILE A 43 -1.75 -5.35 14.10
C ILE A 43 -0.57 -5.27 15.05
N VAL A 44 0.39 -6.18 14.89
CA VAL A 44 1.60 -6.27 15.70
C VAL A 44 2.85 -5.90 14.91
N GLU A 45 2.81 -6.00 13.58
CA GLU A 45 3.95 -5.67 12.70
C GLU A 45 3.46 -4.99 11.42
N ARG A 46 4.33 -4.21 10.78
CA ARG A 46 4.04 -3.47 9.55
C ARG A 46 5.15 -3.70 8.52
N ARG A 47 4.76 -3.88 7.26
CA ARG A 47 5.70 -3.96 6.14
C ARG A 47 5.32 -2.95 5.07
N ARG A 48 6.30 -2.22 4.55
CA ARG A 48 6.13 -1.41 3.35
C ARG A 48 6.29 -2.28 2.11
N VAL A 49 5.36 -2.15 1.18
CA VAL A 49 5.33 -2.86 -0.09
C VAL A 49 5.20 -1.84 -1.20
N TYR A 50 6.00 -2.00 -2.24
CA TYR A 50 5.96 -1.16 -3.42
C TYR A 50 5.25 -1.93 -4.53
N VAL A 51 4.18 -1.36 -5.07
CA VAL A 51 3.38 -1.97 -6.14
C VAL A 51 3.07 -0.93 -7.20
N ARG A 52 2.79 -1.38 -8.43
CA ARG A 52 2.27 -0.50 -9.48
C ARG A 52 0.79 -0.78 -9.67
N ALA A 53 -0.05 0.26 -9.59
CA ALA A 53 -1.49 0.14 -9.74
C ALA A 53 -2.08 1.41 -10.36
N THR A 54 -3.30 1.31 -10.88
CA THR A 54 -4.04 2.46 -11.43
C THR A 54 -4.83 3.19 -10.34
N SER A 55 -5.08 2.56 -9.19
CA SER A 55 -5.75 3.18 -8.04
C SER A 55 -5.17 2.66 -6.71
N PRO A 56 -5.39 3.37 -5.59
CA PRO A 56 -4.97 2.89 -4.27
C PRO A 56 -5.68 1.62 -3.85
N GLU A 57 -6.96 1.44 -4.17
CA GLU A 57 -7.71 0.23 -3.81
C GLU A 57 -7.08 -1.02 -4.45
N LEU A 58 -6.66 -0.88 -5.71
CA LEU A 58 -5.91 -1.94 -6.40
C LEU A 58 -4.51 -2.10 -5.79
N ALA A 59 -3.81 -1.00 -5.48
CA ALA A 59 -2.50 -1.07 -4.82
C ALA A 59 -2.58 -1.80 -3.46
N GLU A 60 -3.59 -1.50 -2.64
CA GLU A 60 -3.80 -2.12 -1.33
C GLU A 60 -4.10 -3.61 -1.46
N ARG A 61 -5.00 -3.98 -2.38
CA ARG A 61 -5.33 -5.37 -2.66
C ARG A 61 -4.10 -6.14 -3.10
N ASP A 62 -3.36 -5.62 -4.07
CA ASP A 62 -2.19 -6.28 -4.64
C ASP A 62 -1.06 -6.39 -3.62
N ALA A 63 -0.83 -5.36 -2.80
CA ALA A 63 0.17 -5.40 -1.74
C ALA A 63 -0.14 -6.46 -0.67
N VAL A 64 -1.41 -6.60 -0.26
CA VAL A 64 -1.83 -7.63 0.69
C VAL A 64 -1.68 -9.02 0.08
N MET A 65 -2.07 -9.20 -1.19
CA MET A 65 -1.94 -10.48 -1.89
C MET A 65 -0.47 -10.87 -2.09
N TYR A 66 0.39 -9.91 -2.45
CA TYR A 66 1.83 -10.10 -2.53
C TYR A 66 2.39 -10.57 -1.18
N CYS A 67 2.03 -9.89 -0.08
CA CYS A 67 2.45 -10.28 1.26
C CYS A 67 1.98 -11.67 1.69
N ARG A 68 0.84 -12.12 1.17
CA ARG A 68 0.24 -13.41 1.51
C ARG A 68 0.84 -14.57 0.73
N ASN A 69 1.17 -14.35 -0.54
CA ASN A 69 1.46 -15.43 -1.49
C ASN A 69 2.92 -15.46 -1.95
N ILE A 70 3.63 -14.33 -1.94
CA ILE A 70 4.94 -14.19 -2.59
C ILE A 70 6.02 -13.77 -1.59
N ALA A 71 5.73 -12.79 -0.73
CA ALA A 71 6.72 -12.23 0.17
C ALA A 71 7.22 -13.24 1.22
N CYS A 72 8.46 -13.10 1.67
CA CYS A 72 9.00 -13.89 2.77
C CYS A 72 8.10 -13.78 4.02
N PRO A 73 7.77 -14.91 4.68
CA PRO A 73 6.93 -14.89 5.87
C PRO A 73 7.50 -14.01 6.98
N VAL A 74 6.63 -13.26 7.67
CA VAL A 74 7.00 -12.46 8.83
C VAL A 74 6.77 -13.28 10.08
N ARG A 75 7.70 -13.22 11.03
CA ARG A 75 7.58 -13.87 12.35
C ARG A 75 7.69 -12.81 13.45
N ASP A 76 7.03 -13.05 14.57
CA ASP A 76 7.27 -12.26 15.77
C ASP A 76 8.54 -12.72 16.51
N GLU A 77 8.87 -12.04 17.61
CA GLU A 77 10.03 -12.37 18.47
C GLU A 77 9.96 -13.80 19.03
N ALA A 78 8.76 -14.35 19.21
CA ALA A 78 8.54 -15.73 19.64
C ALA A 78 8.59 -16.75 18.47
N GLY A 79 8.94 -16.31 17.26
CA GLY A 79 9.08 -17.15 16.07
C GLY A 79 7.75 -17.56 15.41
N ARG A 80 6.61 -17.04 15.89
CA ARG A 80 5.27 -17.38 15.37
C ARG A 80 5.02 -16.66 14.06
N LEU A 81 4.44 -17.37 13.09
CA LEU A 81 4.11 -16.80 11.79
C LEU A 81 2.99 -15.75 11.92
N LEU A 82 3.28 -14.54 11.44
CA LEU A 82 2.32 -13.46 11.35
C LEU A 82 1.61 -13.51 10.00
N LYS A 83 0.29 -13.30 10.02
CA LYS A 83 -0.56 -13.27 8.84
C LYS A 83 -0.74 -11.82 8.39
N PRO A 84 -0.53 -11.50 7.10
CA PRO A 84 -0.93 -10.21 6.57
C PRO A 84 -2.44 -10.04 6.74
N SER A 85 -2.86 -8.89 7.25
CA SER A 85 -4.24 -8.62 7.64
C SER A 85 -4.93 -7.66 6.68
N ARG A 86 -4.38 -6.45 6.52
CA ARG A 86 -4.95 -5.38 5.69
C ARG A 86 -3.91 -4.32 5.38
N ALA A 87 -4.15 -3.51 4.35
CA ALA A 87 -3.45 -2.24 4.20
C ALA A 87 -3.86 -1.27 5.32
N LEU A 88 -2.89 -0.50 5.81
CA LEU A 88 -3.08 0.53 6.84
C LEU A 88 -2.96 1.94 6.26
N ALA A 89 -2.15 2.07 5.21
CA ALA A 89 -1.98 3.29 4.47
C ALA A 89 -1.52 2.93 3.06
N SER A 90 -2.01 3.67 2.08
CA SER A 90 -1.55 3.63 0.70
C SER A 90 -1.37 5.07 0.21
N ARG A 91 -0.32 5.29 -0.58
CA ARG A 91 -0.17 6.56 -1.29
C ARG A 91 0.65 6.33 -2.57
N PRO A 92 0.34 7.05 -3.65
CA PRO A 92 1.20 7.07 -4.81
C PRO A 92 2.54 7.71 -4.44
N LEU A 93 3.62 7.21 -5.05
CA LEU A 93 4.95 7.78 -4.90
C LEU A 93 5.07 9.03 -5.76
N ASP A 94 5.43 10.15 -5.15
CA ASP A 94 5.69 11.41 -5.83
C ASP A 94 7.18 11.56 -6.15
N LYS A 95 7.53 12.48 -7.06
CA LYS A 95 8.93 12.81 -7.37
C LYS A 95 9.71 13.24 -6.12
N ASN A 96 9.03 13.89 -5.18
CA ASN A 96 9.63 14.30 -3.90
C ASN A 96 9.98 13.11 -3.00
N ASP A 97 9.37 11.93 -3.19
CA ASP A 97 9.73 10.71 -2.46
C ASP A 97 11.03 10.08 -2.97
N ALA A 98 11.51 10.46 -4.15
CA ALA A 98 12.80 10.02 -4.67
C ALA A 98 13.98 10.75 -3.99
N ILE A 99 13.73 11.91 -3.38
CA ILE A 99 14.74 12.75 -2.73
C ILE A 99 14.52 12.67 -1.20
N GLY A 100 14.91 11.54 -0.61
CA GLY A 100 14.98 11.39 0.85
C GLY A 100 14.13 10.24 1.39
N GLY A 101 14.80 9.20 1.87
CA GLY A 101 14.14 8.13 2.62
C GLY A 101 15.00 6.93 2.97
N GLY A 102 16.33 7.07 2.96
CA GLY A 102 17.24 6.16 3.66
C GLY A 102 17.51 6.72 5.05
N ALA A 103 16.85 6.15 6.05
CA ALA A 103 17.29 6.09 7.44
C ALA A 103 16.47 4.96 8.11
#